data_AF-A0A7S4S448-F1
#
_entry.id   AF-A0A7S4S448-F1
#
_cell.length_a   1.000
_cell.length_b   1.000
_cell.length_c   1.000
_cell.angle_alpha   90.00
_cell.angle_beta   90.00
_cell.angle_gamma   90.00
#
_symmetry.space_group_name_H-M   'P 1'
#
loop_
_entity.id
_entity.type
_entity.pdbx_description
1 polymer ?
#
loop_
_entity_poly.entity_id
_entity_poly.type
_entity_poly.pdbx_seq_one_letter_code
_entity_poly.pdbx_strand_id
1 'polypeptide(L)'
;CSMSHMVSPEGRCFTFNSSATGYLRGEGTSGQFLKFGPDEKEKDAIYRASQCGQDGRSASLTAPNGPAQEEVISKAIREANMTPPEANVWECHGTGTSLGDPIEVGAIRKIMIKHERPDPLMITTNKTNIGHLEGGAAMAGMCVCVQTVINTTCLPALHLKQLNPHLEHSTFDAWLASEACAFPFAQGHCSVSSFGFGGTNGHAIYWGCNLGRQAGSVREKILRRMKRMAPPEVRPVGNDPDEWESDLPDACVRPGDRYVVRFSSDDPPDAPLRWERQEGRGDAEEEDDEDAFFSITGNFNGWEDDRMAPGDVPGQHVTTVTVPAGGLLEFRFLMDGDPERIVCPEVPGCSRKCARILGPGAGLSNSWVAREQEGSEIQVEVLCLEGKCSVLWFKV
;
A
#
# COMPACT_ATOMS: atom_id res chain seq x y z
N CYS A 1 16.28 0.03 -46.87
CA CYS A 1 16.02 -1.15 -46.01
C CYS A 1 15.20 -2.27 -46.69
N SER A 2 14.68 -2.12 -47.92
CA SER A 2 13.98 -3.21 -48.63
C SER A 2 14.89 -4.09 -49.50
N MET A 3 16.15 -3.71 -49.74
CA MET A 3 17.06 -4.47 -50.63
C MET A 3 17.45 -5.86 -50.10
N SER A 4 17.29 -6.11 -48.79
CA SER A 4 17.51 -7.41 -48.17
C SER A 4 16.24 -8.26 -48.04
N HIS A 5 15.08 -7.76 -48.49
CA HIS A 5 13.78 -8.46 -48.45
C HIS A 5 13.39 -9.05 -47.08
N MET A 6 13.85 -8.46 -45.98
CA MET A 6 13.58 -8.97 -44.62
C MET A 6 12.30 -8.40 -43.97
N VAL A 7 11.76 -7.31 -44.53
CA VAL A 7 10.58 -6.61 -43.98
C VAL A 7 9.31 -7.19 -44.60
N SER A 8 8.31 -7.50 -43.78
CA SER A 8 6.99 -7.93 -44.25
C SER A 8 6.30 -6.79 -45.02
N PRO A 9 5.82 -7.02 -46.26
CA PRO A 9 5.05 -6.04 -47.02
C PRO A 9 3.77 -5.55 -46.33
N GLU A 10 3.16 -6.40 -45.50
CA GLU A 10 1.93 -6.12 -44.77
C GLU A 10 2.18 -5.39 -43.44
N GLY A 11 3.44 -5.11 -43.12
CA GLY A 11 3.84 -4.34 -41.94
C GLY A 11 3.50 -5.04 -40.63
N ARG A 12 3.66 -6.37 -40.54
CA ARG A 12 3.49 -7.15 -39.31
C ARG A 12 4.51 -8.27 -39.22
N CYS A 13 4.75 -8.78 -38.01
CA CYS A 13 5.41 -10.07 -37.84
C CYS A 13 4.32 -11.15 -37.82
N PHE A 14 4.26 -11.99 -38.85
CA PHE A 14 3.32 -13.12 -38.92
C PHE A 14 3.95 -14.40 -38.38
N THR A 15 4.59 -14.31 -37.22
CA THR A 15 5.35 -15.41 -36.64
C THR A 15 4.51 -16.68 -36.55
N PHE A 16 5.08 -17.78 -37.02
CA PHE A 16 4.47 -19.11 -37.13
C PHE A 16 3.32 -19.26 -38.12
N ASN A 17 2.83 -18.18 -38.72
CA ASN A 17 1.74 -18.25 -39.69
C ASN A 17 2.26 -18.70 -41.07
N SER A 18 1.43 -19.41 -41.82
CA SER A 18 1.66 -19.74 -43.24
C SER A 18 1.98 -18.52 -44.12
N SER A 19 1.50 -17.33 -43.76
CA SER A 19 1.75 -16.07 -44.47
C SER A 19 3.01 -15.32 -44.00
N ALA A 20 3.90 -15.97 -43.25
CA ALA A 20 5.16 -15.40 -42.76
C ALA A 20 6.11 -15.03 -43.92
N THR A 21 6.37 -13.74 -44.12
CA THR A 21 7.20 -13.20 -45.22
C THR A 21 8.32 -12.26 -44.76
N GLY A 22 8.45 -11.99 -43.46
CA GLY A 22 9.38 -11.01 -42.90
C GLY A 22 8.87 -10.42 -41.59
N TYR A 23 9.61 -9.45 -41.06
CA TYR A 23 9.25 -8.76 -39.81
C TYR A 23 8.79 -7.31 -40.05
N LEU A 24 8.03 -6.78 -39.10
CA LEU A 24 7.80 -5.33 -38.95
C LEU A 24 8.92 -4.72 -38.11
N ARG A 25 9.47 -3.55 -38.48
CA ARG A 25 10.37 -2.80 -37.59
C ARG A 25 9.59 -2.14 -36.47
N GLY A 26 10.08 -2.24 -35.25
CA GLY A 26 9.55 -1.54 -34.09
C GLY A 26 10.58 -0.59 -33.47
N GLU A 27 10.11 0.33 -32.63
CA GLU A 27 10.94 1.22 -31.82
C GLU A 27 10.57 1.07 -30.34
N GLY A 28 11.55 1.20 -29.45
CA GLY A 28 11.35 1.02 -28.02
C GLY A 28 12.64 1.07 -27.23
N THR A 29 12.50 1.38 -25.94
CA THR A 29 13.60 1.35 -24.97
C THR A 29 13.19 0.51 -23.76
N SER A 30 14.12 -0.27 -23.25
CA SER A 30 13.90 -1.15 -22.11
C SER A 30 15.23 -1.42 -21.42
N GLY A 31 15.15 -1.80 -20.14
CA GLY A 31 16.30 -2.13 -19.33
C GLY A 31 15.87 -2.95 -18.13
N GLN A 32 16.84 -3.61 -17.50
CA GLN A 32 16.66 -4.39 -16.29
C GLN A 32 17.75 -4.04 -15.30
N PHE A 33 17.41 -4.04 -14.01
CA PHE A 33 18.37 -3.92 -12.93
C PHE A 33 18.66 -5.32 -12.39
N LEU A 34 19.93 -5.72 -12.39
CA LEU A 34 20.37 -7.01 -11.87
C LEU A 34 21.05 -6.80 -10.52
N LYS A 35 20.55 -7.50 -9.50
CA LYS A 35 21.13 -7.54 -8.16
C LYS A 35 21.67 -8.94 -7.90
N PHE A 36 22.93 -9.05 -7.51
CA PHE A 36 23.48 -10.31 -7.02
C PHE A 36 23.11 -10.48 -5.55
N GLY A 37 22.66 -11.68 -5.18
CA GLY A 37 22.39 -12.05 -3.80
C GLY A 37 20.98 -12.59 -3.55
N PRO A 38 20.71 -13.11 -2.35
CA PRO A 38 19.49 -13.86 -2.04
C PRO A 38 18.32 -12.96 -1.60
N ASP A 39 18.29 -11.68 -1.97
CA ASP A 39 17.29 -10.75 -1.44
C ASP A 39 15.90 -11.04 -2.03
N GLU A 40 15.10 -11.80 -1.29
CA GLU A 40 13.79 -12.25 -1.74
C GLU A 40 12.74 -11.15 -1.77
N LYS A 41 12.99 -10.02 -1.09
CA LYS A 41 12.01 -8.93 -0.96
C LYS A 41 12.05 -7.94 -2.13
N GLU A 42 13.13 -7.94 -2.90
CA GLU A 42 13.40 -7.00 -4.00
C GLU A 42 13.73 -7.72 -5.31
N LYS A 43 13.13 -8.91 -5.57
CA LYS A 43 13.33 -9.65 -6.82
C LYS A 43 12.00 -9.90 -7.53
N ASP A 44 11.91 -9.47 -8.80
CA ASP A 44 10.79 -9.85 -9.67
C ASP A 44 10.99 -11.28 -10.19
N ALA A 45 12.18 -11.57 -10.72
CA ALA A 45 12.54 -12.89 -11.25
C ALA A 45 14.02 -13.20 -10.98
N ILE A 46 14.38 -14.47 -11.14
CA ILE A 46 15.76 -14.96 -11.09
C ILE A 46 16.28 -15.12 -12.52
N TYR A 47 17.31 -14.36 -12.87
CA TYR A 47 18.10 -14.59 -14.08
C TYR A 47 18.98 -15.83 -13.87
N ARG A 48 18.61 -16.96 -14.49
CA ARG A 48 19.23 -18.28 -14.21
C ARG A 48 20.51 -18.50 -15.00
N ALA A 49 20.50 -18.15 -16.28
CA ALA A 49 21.63 -18.34 -17.17
C ALA A 49 21.46 -17.54 -18.46
N SER A 50 22.56 -17.33 -19.16
CA SER A 50 22.52 -16.88 -20.55
C SER A 50 23.77 -17.26 -21.30
N GLN A 51 23.59 -17.61 -22.57
CA GLN A 51 24.67 -17.97 -23.46
C GLN A 51 24.59 -17.20 -24.75
N CYS A 52 25.77 -16.91 -25.30
CA CYS A 52 25.94 -16.37 -26.63
C CYS A 52 26.72 -17.37 -27.50
N GLY A 53 26.45 -17.36 -28.80
CA GLY A 53 27.10 -18.23 -29.79
C GLY A 53 27.18 -17.55 -31.15
N GLN A 54 27.71 -18.28 -32.14
CA GLN A 54 27.77 -17.79 -33.51
C GLN A 54 27.52 -18.94 -34.51
N ASP A 55 26.85 -18.63 -35.61
CA ASP A 55 26.43 -19.59 -36.66
C ASP A 55 27.58 -20.31 -37.38
N GLY A 56 28.80 -19.79 -37.27
CA GLY A 56 29.96 -20.21 -38.04
C GLY A 56 29.77 -19.96 -39.53
N ARG A 57 30.24 -20.92 -40.32
CA ARG A 57 30.01 -20.93 -41.77
C ARG A 57 28.59 -21.42 -42.06
N SER A 58 27.73 -20.53 -42.50
CA SER A 58 26.34 -20.80 -42.89
C SER A 58 26.13 -20.71 -44.42
N ALA A 59 24.93 -21.03 -44.89
CA ALA A 59 24.59 -21.02 -46.32
C ALA A 59 24.59 -19.62 -46.95
N SER A 60 24.35 -18.58 -46.14
CA SER A 60 24.50 -17.17 -46.51
C SER A 60 24.63 -16.35 -45.23
N LEU A 61 25.12 -15.11 -45.34
CA LEU A 61 25.31 -14.22 -44.18
C LEU A 61 24.05 -14.11 -43.30
N THR A 62 22.87 -14.06 -43.91
CA THR A 62 21.58 -13.87 -43.22
C THR A 62 20.81 -15.16 -43.00
N ALA A 63 21.34 -16.32 -43.40
CA ALA A 63 20.66 -17.60 -43.22
C ALA A 63 20.87 -18.12 -41.80
N PRO A 64 19.81 -18.38 -41.03
CA PRO A 64 19.93 -18.90 -39.67
C PRO A 64 20.50 -20.32 -39.66
N ASN A 65 21.25 -20.67 -38.60
CA ASN A 65 21.85 -21.99 -38.42
C ASN A 65 21.22 -22.77 -37.25
N GLY A 66 20.36 -23.74 -37.56
CA GLY A 66 19.66 -24.56 -36.56
C GLY A 66 20.59 -25.27 -35.56
N PRO A 67 21.65 -25.98 -36.00
CA PRO A 67 22.65 -26.57 -35.09
C PRO A 67 23.29 -25.55 -34.13
N ALA A 68 23.63 -24.34 -34.60
CA ALA A 68 24.21 -23.31 -33.73
C ALA A 68 23.18 -22.78 -32.71
N GLN A 69 21.91 -22.69 -33.10
CA GLN A 69 20.81 -22.36 -32.17
C GLN A 69 20.62 -23.48 -31.13
N GLU A 70 20.63 -24.76 -31.54
CA GLU A 70 20.58 -25.90 -30.62
C GLU A 70 21.73 -25.85 -29.60
N GLU A 71 22.94 -25.52 -30.07
CA GLU A 71 24.12 -25.44 -29.21
C GLU A 71 24.01 -24.35 -28.15
N VAL A 72 23.65 -23.11 -28.53
CA VAL A 72 23.53 -22.00 -27.56
C VAL A 72 22.44 -22.25 -26.53
N ILE A 73 21.29 -22.81 -26.97
CA ILE A 73 20.19 -23.17 -26.08
C ILE A 73 20.64 -24.27 -25.11
N SER A 74 21.27 -25.32 -25.62
CA SER A 74 21.75 -26.44 -24.80
C SER A 74 22.78 -25.98 -23.75
N LYS A 75 23.67 -25.05 -24.10
CA LYS A 75 24.62 -24.48 -23.13
C LYS A 75 23.91 -23.70 -22.03
N ALA A 76 22.91 -22.88 -22.37
CA ALA A 76 22.19 -22.09 -21.39
C ALA A 76 21.38 -22.98 -20.42
N ILE A 77 20.73 -24.03 -20.93
CA ILE A 77 20.03 -25.03 -20.12
C ILE A 77 20.99 -25.70 -19.12
N ARG A 78 22.20 -26.09 -19.58
CA ARG A 78 23.22 -26.68 -18.70
C ARG A 78 23.71 -25.69 -17.64
N GLU A 79 24.00 -24.45 -18.03
CA GLU A 79 24.44 -23.40 -17.09
C GLU A 79 23.36 -23.09 -16.04
N ALA A 80 22.09 -23.09 -16.45
CA ALA A 80 20.96 -22.92 -15.54
C ALA A 80 20.79 -24.10 -14.57
N ASN A 81 21.51 -25.21 -14.77
CA ASN A 81 21.31 -26.49 -14.08
C ASN A 81 19.84 -26.93 -14.12
N MET A 82 19.24 -26.88 -15.32
CA MET A 82 17.86 -27.34 -15.56
C MET A 82 17.84 -28.46 -16.61
N THR A 83 16.75 -29.21 -16.62
CA THR A 83 16.38 -30.16 -17.65
C THR A 83 15.43 -29.51 -18.64
N PRO A 84 15.41 -29.91 -19.92
CA PRO A 84 14.52 -29.31 -20.92
C PRO A 84 13.01 -29.36 -20.57
N PRO A 85 12.48 -30.40 -19.89
CA PRO A 85 11.09 -30.43 -19.40
C PRO A 85 10.70 -29.30 -18.44
N GLU A 86 11.66 -28.70 -17.73
CA GLU A 86 11.37 -27.61 -16.77
C GLU A 86 11.04 -26.27 -17.46
N ALA A 87 11.31 -26.12 -18.75
CA ALA A 87 10.89 -24.93 -19.50
C ALA A 87 9.36 -24.90 -19.67
N ASN A 88 8.69 -23.85 -19.18
CA ASN A 88 7.24 -23.68 -19.33
C ASN A 88 6.89 -22.83 -20.56
N VAL A 89 7.61 -21.73 -20.75
CA VAL A 89 7.38 -20.80 -21.87
C VAL A 89 8.68 -20.53 -22.63
N TRP A 90 8.56 -20.47 -23.95
CA TRP A 90 9.62 -20.10 -24.86
C TRP A 90 9.24 -18.83 -25.64
N GLU A 91 9.87 -17.73 -25.28
CA GLU A 91 9.85 -16.47 -26.02
C GLU A 91 10.84 -16.57 -27.19
N CYS A 92 10.33 -16.94 -28.36
CA CYS A 92 11.13 -17.13 -29.57
C CYS A 92 11.69 -15.81 -30.11
N HIS A 93 12.78 -15.94 -30.87
CA HIS A 93 13.25 -14.88 -31.73
C HIS A 93 12.17 -14.52 -32.76
N GLY A 94 11.52 -15.50 -33.39
CA GLY A 94 10.19 -15.36 -33.97
C GLY A 94 10.02 -14.19 -34.93
N THR A 95 10.85 -14.13 -35.98
CA THR A 95 10.85 -12.99 -36.92
C THR A 95 9.71 -13.02 -37.92
N GLY A 96 8.92 -14.10 -38.01
CA GLY A 96 7.85 -14.18 -39.00
C GLY A 96 8.40 -14.36 -40.41
N THR A 97 9.53 -15.04 -40.55
CA THR A 97 10.10 -15.42 -41.84
C THR A 97 9.73 -16.87 -42.16
N SER A 98 9.45 -17.14 -43.44
CA SER A 98 9.08 -18.48 -43.91
C SER A 98 10.12 -19.56 -43.60
N LEU A 99 11.41 -19.19 -43.57
CA LEU A 99 12.54 -20.08 -43.31
C LEU A 99 13.01 -20.05 -41.85
N GLY A 100 13.04 -18.87 -41.22
CA GLY A 100 13.59 -18.72 -39.88
C GLY A 100 12.76 -19.38 -38.79
N ASP A 101 11.43 -19.20 -38.83
CA ASP A 101 10.54 -19.77 -37.80
C ASP A 101 10.61 -21.31 -37.77
N PRO A 102 10.57 -22.04 -38.91
CA PRO A 102 10.80 -23.49 -38.91
C PRO A 102 12.16 -23.93 -38.36
N ILE A 103 13.23 -23.18 -38.65
CA ILE A 103 14.58 -23.51 -38.17
C ILE A 103 14.66 -23.35 -36.64
N GLU A 104 14.09 -22.27 -36.11
CA GLU A 104 14.05 -22.02 -34.67
C GLU A 104 13.22 -23.09 -33.93
N VAL A 105 11.99 -23.35 -34.39
CA VAL A 105 11.14 -24.39 -33.78
C VAL A 105 11.78 -25.77 -33.94
N GLY A 106 12.45 -26.03 -35.05
CA GLY A 106 13.21 -27.25 -35.28
C GLY A 106 14.35 -27.44 -34.28
N ALA A 107 15.09 -26.37 -33.95
CA ALA A 107 16.15 -26.39 -32.94
C ALA A 107 15.59 -26.66 -31.53
N ILE A 108 14.47 -26.04 -31.17
CA ILE A 108 13.76 -26.31 -29.90
C ILE A 108 13.33 -27.78 -29.84
N ARG A 109 12.67 -28.28 -30.90
CA ARG A 109 12.23 -29.69 -30.99
C ARG A 109 13.38 -30.65 -30.70
N LYS A 110 14.54 -30.47 -31.33
CA LYS A 110 15.69 -31.39 -31.16
C LYS A 110 16.18 -31.49 -29.72
N ILE A 111 15.96 -30.45 -28.92
CA ILE A 111 16.29 -30.45 -27.49
C ILE A 111 15.16 -31.11 -26.70
N MET A 112 13.91 -30.74 -27.00
CA MET A 112 12.74 -31.18 -26.23
C MET A 112 12.39 -32.65 -26.43
N ILE A 113 12.46 -33.16 -27.65
CA ILE A 113 12.04 -34.54 -28.00
C ILE A 113 12.88 -35.62 -27.30
N LYS A 114 14.03 -35.25 -26.72
CA LYS A 114 14.91 -36.15 -25.97
C LYS A 114 14.36 -36.47 -24.58
N HIS A 115 13.30 -35.78 -24.14
CA HIS A 115 12.73 -35.90 -22.80
C HIS A 115 11.21 -35.89 -22.86
N GLU A 116 10.58 -36.79 -22.11
CA GLU A 116 9.13 -36.74 -21.89
C GLU A 116 8.77 -35.52 -21.04
N ARG A 117 7.59 -34.94 -21.30
CA ARG A 117 7.10 -33.76 -20.60
C ARG A 117 5.72 -34.04 -20.03
N PRO A 118 5.41 -33.58 -18.79
CA PRO A 118 4.07 -33.71 -18.24
C PRO A 118 3.07 -32.76 -18.90
N ASP A 119 3.55 -31.59 -19.34
CA ASP A 119 2.75 -30.52 -19.93
C ASP A 119 3.41 -30.01 -21.23
N PRO A 120 2.61 -29.59 -22.23
CA PRO A 120 3.15 -29.01 -23.45
C PRO A 120 3.97 -27.74 -23.20
N LEU A 121 5.10 -27.59 -23.90
CA LEU A 121 5.86 -26.35 -23.92
C LEU A 121 5.07 -25.25 -24.64
N MET A 122 4.81 -24.13 -23.97
CA MET A 122 4.19 -22.98 -24.62
C MET A 122 5.25 -22.18 -25.38
N ILE A 123 5.00 -21.89 -26.66
CA ILE A 123 5.91 -21.16 -27.54
C ILE A 123 5.20 -19.89 -28.02
N THR A 124 5.86 -18.74 -27.88
CA THR A 124 5.29 -17.42 -28.21
C THR A 124 6.37 -16.46 -28.71
N THR A 125 5.98 -15.24 -29.11
CA THR A 125 6.89 -14.13 -29.36
C THR A 125 6.19 -12.78 -29.28
N ASN A 126 6.85 -11.80 -28.68
CA ASN A 126 6.37 -10.44 -28.53
C ASN A 126 6.43 -9.61 -29.83
N LYS A 127 7.17 -10.06 -30.84
CA LYS A 127 7.36 -9.31 -32.09
C LYS A 127 6.07 -9.16 -32.88
N THR A 128 5.12 -10.06 -32.65
CA THR A 128 3.76 -9.95 -33.20
C THR A 128 2.99 -8.78 -32.62
N ASN A 129 3.32 -8.31 -31.41
CA ASN A 129 2.67 -7.18 -30.75
C ASN A 129 3.34 -5.83 -31.05
N ILE A 130 4.68 -5.78 -31.00
CA ILE A 130 5.44 -4.51 -31.02
C ILE A 130 6.42 -4.40 -32.20
N GLY A 131 6.46 -5.39 -33.07
CA GLY A 131 7.47 -5.48 -34.12
C GLY A 131 8.86 -5.87 -33.59
N HIS A 132 9.82 -5.92 -34.49
CA HIS A 132 11.21 -6.21 -34.20
C HIS A 132 11.95 -4.92 -33.85
N LEU A 133 12.30 -4.77 -32.57
CA LEU A 133 13.03 -3.61 -32.03
C LEU A 133 14.54 -3.58 -32.35
N GLU A 134 14.97 -4.34 -33.36
CA GLU A 134 16.38 -4.53 -33.74
C GLU A 134 17.30 -4.75 -32.51
N GLY A 135 18.19 -3.79 -32.18
CA GLY A 135 19.09 -3.89 -31.03
C GLY A 135 18.38 -4.03 -29.67
N GLY A 136 17.13 -3.58 -29.55
CA GLY A 136 16.31 -3.72 -28.34
C GLY A 136 15.48 -5.01 -28.27
N ALA A 137 15.51 -5.87 -29.30
CA ALA A 137 14.58 -7.00 -29.42
C ALA A 137 14.76 -8.03 -28.30
N ALA A 138 16.01 -8.36 -27.96
CA ALA A 138 16.30 -9.30 -26.87
C ALA A 138 15.84 -8.74 -25.52
N MET A 139 16.10 -7.46 -25.25
CA MET A 139 15.72 -6.85 -23.96
C MET A 139 14.20 -6.80 -23.79
N ALA A 140 13.42 -6.51 -24.84
CA ALA A 140 11.97 -6.59 -24.77
C ALA A 140 11.46 -8.02 -24.54
N GLY A 141 12.07 -9.02 -25.19
CA GLY A 141 11.74 -10.43 -24.93
C GLY A 141 12.09 -10.85 -23.51
N MET A 142 13.22 -10.38 -22.97
CA MET A 142 13.59 -10.62 -21.58
C MET A 142 12.61 -9.97 -20.59
N CYS A 143 12.14 -8.74 -20.86
CA CYS A 143 11.07 -8.11 -20.07
C CYS A 143 9.79 -8.95 -20.10
N VAL A 144 9.45 -9.53 -21.25
CA VAL A 144 8.32 -10.47 -21.38
C VAL A 144 8.56 -11.73 -20.54
N CYS A 145 9.77 -12.31 -20.54
CA CYS A 145 10.06 -13.45 -19.65
C CYS A 145 9.83 -13.13 -18.18
N VAL A 146 10.27 -11.96 -17.71
CA VAL A 146 10.03 -11.51 -16.33
C VAL A 146 8.53 -11.40 -16.09
N GLN A 147 7.78 -10.71 -16.95
CA GLN A 147 6.33 -10.58 -16.81
C GLN A 147 5.60 -11.94 -16.84
N THR A 148 6.05 -12.86 -17.68
CA THR A 148 5.49 -14.20 -17.83
C THR A 148 5.67 -15.02 -16.56
N VAL A 149 6.86 -15.04 -15.96
CA VAL A 149 7.10 -15.82 -14.73
C VAL A 149 6.42 -15.20 -13.51
N ILE A 150 6.39 -13.87 -13.39
CA ILE A 150 5.74 -13.21 -12.25
C ILE A 150 4.22 -13.28 -12.33
N ASN A 151 3.62 -13.43 -13.51
CA ASN A 151 2.17 -13.62 -13.66
C ASN A 151 1.80 -15.08 -13.93
N THR A 152 2.79 -15.99 -14.01
CA THR A 152 2.62 -17.39 -14.43
C THR A 152 1.68 -17.55 -15.62
N THR A 153 1.86 -16.70 -16.63
CA THR A 153 0.97 -16.61 -17.80
C THR A 153 1.79 -16.36 -19.05
N CYS A 154 1.66 -17.26 -20.03
CA CYS A 154 2.19 -17.09 -21.38
C CYS A 154 1.35 -16.06 -22.15
N LEU A 155 2.01 -15.10 -22.78
CA LEU A 155 1.36 -14.09 -23.60
C LEU A 155 1.07 -14.64 -25.02
N PRO A 156 -0.04 -14.21 -25.66
CA PRO A 156 -0.37 -14.65 -27.01
C PRO A 156 0.56 -14.05 -28.07
N ALA A 157 0.99 -14.88 -29.01
CA ALA A 157 1.50 -14.44 -30.30
C ALA A 157 0.31 -14.06 -31.21
N LEU A 158 0.30 -12.81 -31.67
CA LEU A 158 -0.75 -12.29 -32.53
C LEU A 158 -0.60 -12.75 -33.99
N HIS A 159 -1.66 -12.55 -34.77
CA HIS A 159 -1.70 -12.78 -36.22
C HIS A 159 -1.51 -14.24 -36.66
N LEU A 160 -1.60 -15.19 -35.74
CA LEU A 160 -1.60 -16.61 -36.03
C LEU A 160 -3.02 -17.09 -36.37
N LYS A 161 -3.30 -17.29 -37.66
CA LYS A 161 -4.58 -17.81 -38.17
C LYS A 161 -4.46 -19.21 -38.76
N GLN A 162 -3.37 -19.45 -39.47
CA GLN A 162 -3.06 -20.73 -40.09
C GLN A 162 -1.58 -21.01 -39.88
N LEU A 163 -1.27 -22.16 -39.29
CA LEU A 163 0.12 -22.54 -39.02
C LEU A 163 0.91 -22.75 -40.31
N ASN A 164 2.18 -22.35 -40.28
CA ASN A 164 3.13 -22.64 -41.34
C ASN A 164 3.33 -24.18 -41.41
N PRO A 165 3.07 -24.82 -42.57
CA PRO A 165 3.15 -26.28 -42.71
C PRO A 165 4.57 -26.84 -42.53
N HIS A 166 5.60 -26.00 -42.56
CA HIS A 166 6.99 -26.39 -42.32
C HIS A 166 7.37 -26.43 -40.84
N LEU A 167 6.48 -26.02 -39.93
CA LEU A 167 6.72 -26.10 -38.49
C LEU A 167 6.53 -27.53 -38.00
N GLU A 168 7.60 -28.15 -37.49
CA GLU A 168 7.57 -29.47 -36.87
C GLU A 168 7.02 -29.46 -35.42
N HIS A 169 6.11 -28.53 -35.11
CA HIS A 169 5.53 -28.34 -33.78
C HIS A 169 4.78 -29.58 -33.26
N SER A 170 4.13 -30.35 -34.13
CA SER A 170 3.34 -31.54 -33.74
C SER A 170 4.20 -32.78 -33.43
N THR A 171 5.52 -32.68 -33.57
CA THR A 171 6.45 -33.80 -33.36
C THR A 171 7.03 -33.86 -31.94
N PHE A 172 6.67 -32.89 -31.10
CA PHE A 172 7.00 -32.84 -29.68
C PHE A 172 5.86 -32.13 -28.92
N ASP A 173 5.78 -32.34 -27.61
CA ASP A 173 4.71 -31.74 -26.81
C ASP A 173 4.91 -30.23 -26.67
N ALA A 174 4.35 -29.47 -27.61
CA ALA A 174 4.41 -28.01 -27.65
C ALA A 174 3.14 -27.39 -28.21
N TRP A 175 2.87 -26.17 -27.74
CA TRP A 175 1.72 -25.36 -28.12
C TRP A 175 2.17 -23.97 -28.55
N LEU A 176 1.85 -23.58 -29.78
CA LEU A 176 2.09 -22.23 -30.28
C LEU A 176 0.96 -21.32 -29.76
N ALA A 177 1.27 -20.47 -28.79
CA ALA A 177 0.27 -19.74 -28.02
C ALA A 177 -0.35 -18.60 -28.84
N SER A 178 -1.57 -18.81 -29.34
CA SER A 178 -2.40 -17.76 -29.98
C SER A 178 -3.28 -17.00 -28.99
N GLU A 179 -3.40 -17.50 -27.76
CA GLU A 179 -4.20 -16.96 -26.66
C GLU A 179 -3.35 -16.91 -25.39
N ALA A 180 -3.77 -16.12 -24.40
CA ALA A 180 -3.09 -16.10 -23.11
C ALA A 180 -3.32 -17.44 -22.40
N CYS A 181 -2.24 -18.09 -21.94
CA CYS A 181 -2.31 -19.40 -21.30
C CYS A 181 -1.64 -19.36 -19.92
N ALA A 182 -2.36 -19.73 -18.88
CA ALA A 182 -1.81 -19.82 -17.53
C ALA A 182 -0.89 -21.05 -17.40
N PHE A 183 0.11 -20.95 -16.53
CA PHE A 183 0.92 -22.11 -16.17
C PHE A 183 0.06 -23.07 -15.34
N PRO A 184 0.31 -24.38 -15.43
CA PRO A 184 -0.28 -25.34 -14.49
C PRO A 184 0.26 -25.17 -13.06
N PHE A 185 1.36 -24.43 -12.87
CA PHE A 185 2.05 -24.24 -11.61
C PHE A 185 2.18 -22.76 -11.21
N ALA A 186 2.31 -22.49 -9.91
CA ALA A 186 2.51 -21.14 -9.37
C ALA A 186 3.95 -20.60 -9.53
N GLN A 187 4.81 -21.32 -10.24
CA GLN A 187 6.19 -20.96 -10.53
C GLN A 187 6.64 -21.66 -11.80
N GLY A 188 7.71 -21.17 -12.42
CA GLY A 188 8.24 -21.81 -13.61
C GLY A 188 9.37 -21.06 -14.28
N HIS A 189 9.81 -21.61 -15.41
CA HIS A 189 10.86 -21.04 -16.24
C HIS A 189 10.31 -20.47 -17.54
N CYS A 190 10.82 -19.30 -17.90
CA CYS A 190 10.59 -18.69 -19.20
C CYS A 190 11.95 -18.41 -19.86
N SER A 191 12.13 -18.93 -21.06
CA SER A 191 13.34 -18.78 -21.85
C SER A 191 13.11 -17.77 -22.97
N VAL A 192 14.15 -17.03 -23.37
CA VAL A 192 14.12 -16.12 -24.52
C VAL A 192 15.28 -16.40 -25.48
N SER A 193 14.97 -16.48 -26.77
CA SER A 193 15.94 -16.61 -27.86
C SER A 193 16.05 -15.31 -28.66
N SER A 194 17.27 -14.98 -29.09
CA SER A 194 17.52 -13.87 -30.01
C SER A 194 18.65 -14.21 -30.97
N PHE A 195 18.38 -14.14 -32.27
CA PHE A 195 19.33 -14.56 -33.32
C PHE A 195 19.60 -13.38 -34.26
N GLY A 196 20.79 -12.79 -34.16
CA GLY A 196 21.17 -11.64 -34.98
C GLY A 196 21.41 -12.04 -36.44
N PHE A 197 21.07 -11.15 -37.37
CA PHE A 197 21.21 -11.42 -38.82
C PHE A 197 22.66 -11.73 -39.25
N GLY A 198 23.68 -11.32 -38.50
CA GLY A 198 25.08 -11.66 -38.74
C GLY A 198 25.51 -13.02 -38.16
N GLY A 199 24.56 -13.78 -37.60
CA GLY A 199 24.76 -15.10 -37.03
C GLY A 199 25.17 -15.11 -35.55
N THR A 200 25.18 -13.97 -34.85
CA THR A 200 25.37 -13.96 -33.39
C THR A 200 24.07 -14.39 -32.70
N ASN A 201 24.13 -15.47 -31.94
CA ASN A 201 22.98 -16.04 -31.25
C ASN A 201 23.06 -15.76 -29.75
N GLY A 202 21.91 -15.58 -29.12
CA GLY A 202 21.77 -15.42 -27.68
C GLY A 202 20.58 -16.18 -27.16
N HIS A 203 20.71 -16.73 -25.95
CA HIS A 203 19.62 -17.37 -25.23
C HIS A 203 19.73 -17.07 -23.74
N ALA A 204 18.62 -16.75 -23.07
CA ALA A 204 18.59 -16.48 -21.63
C ALA A 204 17.40 -17.17 -20.98
N ILE A 205 17.56 -17.53 -19.71
CA ILE A 205 16.58 -18.29 -18.93
C ILE A 205 16.24 -17.52 -17.67
N TYR A 206 14.96 -17.33 -17.42
CA TYR A 206 14.42 -16.75 -16.21
C TYR A 206 13.63 -17.79 -15.44
N TRP A 207 13.65 -17.68 -14.12
CA TRP A 207 12.77 -18.41 -13.23
C TRP A 207 12.04 -17.43 -12.34
N GLY A 208 10.78 -17.71 -12.01
CA GLY A 208 10.04 -16.92 -11.04
C GLY A 208 8.86 -17.67 -10.47
N CYS A 209 8.28 -17.10 -9.43
CA CYS A 209 7.00 -17.50 -8.89
C CYS A 209 5.98 -16.40 -9.17
N ASN A 210 4.70 -16.75 -9.12
CA ASN A 210 3.62 -15.82 -9.32
C ASN A 210 3.68 -14.70 -8.25
N LEU A 211 4.19 -13.52 -8.64
CA LEU A 211 4.10 -12.27 -7.89
C LEU A 211 2.88 -11.46 -8.29
N GLY A 212 2.13 -11.92 -9.29
CA GLY A 212 0.74 -11.60 -9.59
C GLY A 212 -0.13 -12.03 -8.41
N ARG A 213 0.11 -11.35 -7.30
CA ARG A 213 -0.81 -10.92 -6.26
C ARG A 213 -2.12 -11.65 -6.50
N GLN A 214 -2.29 -12.84 -5.90
CA GLN A 214 -3.62 -13.22 -5.44
C GLN A 214 -4.17 -11.93 -4.91
N ALA A 215 -5.22 -11.41 -5.55
CA ALA A 215 -5.73 -10.09 -5.28
C ALA A 215 -5.92 -10.14 -3.77
N GLY A 216 -5.03 -9.46 -3.00
CA GLY A 216 -4.67 -9.93 -1.66
C GLY A 216 -5.90 -10.20 -0.84
N SER A 217 -5.80 -10.95 0.26
CA SER A 217 -6.95 -11.10 1.17
C SER A 217 -7.66 -9.73 1.30
N VAL A 218 -9.00 -9.68 1.35
CA VAL A 218 -9.72 -8.39 1.31
C VAL A 218 -9.03 -7.33 2.19
N ARG A 219 -8.52 -7.76 3.35
CA ARG A 219 -7.61 -7.02 4.25
C ARG A 219 -6.35 -6.40 3.59
N GLU A 220 -5.57 -7.12 2.79
CA GLU A 220 -4.37 -6.60 2.11
C GLU A 220 -4.67 -5.58 1.02
N LYS A 221 -5.76 -5.79 0.25
CA LYS A 221 -6.25 -4.78 -0.71
C LYS A 221 -6.65 -3.50 0.02
N ILE A 222 -7.38 -3.68 1.13
CA ILE A 222 -7.78 -2.65 2.06
C ILE A 222 -6.55 -1.88 2.59
N LEU A 223 -5.54 -2.57 3.11
CA LEU A 223 -4.32 -1.93 3.64
C LEU A 223 -3.54 -1.18 2.56
N ARG A 224 -3.50 -1.69 1.33
CA ARG A 224 -2.88 -0.97 0.20
C ARG A 224 -3.66 0.27 -0.19
N ARG A 225 -5.00 0.22 -0.16
CA ARG A 225 -5.85 1.39 -0.39
C ARG A 225 -5.62 2.43 0.72
N MET A 226 -5.70 2.05 1.99
CA MET A 226 -5.46 2.94 3.14
C MET A 226 -4.08 3.63 3.06
N LYS A 227 -3.02 2.93 2.64
CA LYS A 227 -1.68 3.51 2.47
C LYS A 227 -1.57 4.53 1.32
N ARG A 228 -2.51 4.53 0.38
CA ARG A 228 -2.54 5.42 -0.79
C ARG A 228 -3.52 6.57 -0.61
N MET A 229 -4.45 6.46 0.32
CA MET A 229 -5.34 7.57 0.66
C MET A 229 -4.52 8.70 1.26
N ALA A 230 -4.91 9.93 0.94
CA ALA A 230 -4.34 11.10 1.59
C ALA A 230 -4.55 10.99 3.11
N PRO A 231 -3.61 11.50 3.93
CA PRO A 231 -3.86 11.62 5.36
C PRO A 231 -5.15 12.41 5.60
N PRO A 232 -5.89 12.16 6.69
CA PRO A 232 -7.05 12.99 7.02
C PRO A 232 -6.63 14.45 7.10
N GLU A 233 -7.32 15.32 6.37
CA GLU A 233 -7.03 16.75 6.32
C GLU A 233 -8.15 17.54 6.98
N VAL A 234 -7.76 18.61 7.68
CA VAL A 234 -8.67 19.69 8.06
C VAL A 234 -8.54 20.74 6.97
N ARG A 235 -9.66 21.11 6.36
CA ARG A 235 -9.77 22.08 5.29
C ARG A 235 -10.41 23.35 5.85
N PRO A 236 -9.61 24.41 6.10
CA PRO A 236 -10.13 25.68 6.55
C PRO A 236 -11.03 26.30 5.48
N VAL A 237 -12.31 26.46 5.80
CA VAL A 237 -13.25 27.24 5.00
C VAL A 237 -13.60 28.47 5.82
N GLY A 238 -13.27 29.65 5.29
CA GLY A 238 -13.50 30.90 6.01
C GLY A 238 -12.56 31.12 7.21
N ASN A 239 -12.94 32.06 8.08
CA ASN A 239 -12.20 32.41 9.30
C ASN A 239 -12.79 31.79 10.57
N ASP A 240 -13.95 31.15 10.46
CA ASP A 240 -14.63 30.50 11.58
C ASP A 240 -14.20 29.02 11.64
N PRO A 241 -13.53 28.56 12.72
CA PRO A 241 -13.15 27.16 12.88
C PRO A 241 -14.32 26.18 12.86
N ASP A 242 -15.53 26.63 13.21
CA ASP A 242 -16.74 25.79 13.19
C ASP A 242 -17.22 25.52 11.74
N GLU A 243 -16.78 26.33 10.77
CA GLU A 243 -17.04 26.14 9.34
C GLU A 243 -16.00 25.25 8.65
N TRP A 244 -14.95 24.81 9.36
CA TRP A 244 -13.89 24.01 8.76
C TRP A 244 -14.37 22.60 8.45
N GLU A 245 -14.06 22.14 7.24
CA GLU A 245 -14.33 20.77 6.83
C GLU A 245 -13.20 19.86 7.31
N SER A 246 -13.50 18.59 7.60
CA SER A 246 -12.51 17.65 8.10
C SER A 246 -12.84 16.22 7.68
N ASP A 247 -11.80 15.43 7.40
CA ASP A 247 -11.92 13.97 7.19
C ASP A 247 -11.69 13.16 8.49
N LEU A 248 -11.55 13.84 9.62
CA LEU A 248 -11.40 13.23 10.95
C LEU A 248 -12.77 12.74 11.47
N PRO A 249 -12.79 11.78 12.41
CA PRO A 249 -14.00 11.49 13.19
C PRO A 249 -14.52 12.76 13.91
N ASP A 250 -15.78 12.71 14.36
CA ASP A 250 -16.52 13.81 15.00
C ASP A 250 -15.65 14.72 15.89
N ALA A 251 -15.94 16.02 15.90
CA ALA A 251 -15.18 17.02 16.67
C ALA A 251 -15.02 16.68 18.17
N CYS A 252 -15.91 15.86 18.73
CA CYS A 252 -15.93 15.46 20.13
C CYS A 252 -15.29 14.07 20.38
N VAL A 253 -14.07 13.83 19.88
CA VAL A 253 -13.33 12.58 20.17
C VAL A 253 -12.70 12.61 21.57
N ARG A 254 -12.96 11.56 22.36
CA ARG A 254 -12.37 11.34 23.70
C ARG A 254 -11.27 10.28 23.67
N PRO A 255 -10.21 10.38 24.50
CA PRO A 255 -9.23 9.31 24.66
C PRO A 255 -9.89 7.99 25.04
N GLY A 256 -9.72 6.95 24.20
CA GLY A 256 -10.33 5.64 24.40
C GLY A 256 -11.52 5.34 23.47
N ASP A 257 -12.03 6.34 22.74
CA ASP A 257 -13.04 6.13 21.70
C ASP A 257 -12.53 5.15 20.63
N ARG A 258 -13.40 4.21 20.25
CA ARG A 258 -13.13 3.26 19.18
C ARG A 258 -14.00 3.58 17.98
N TYR A 259 -13.40 3.56 16.81
CA TYR A 259 -14.10 3.80 15.54
C TYR A 259 -13.93 2.60 14.62
N VAL A 260 -15.00 2.27 13.90
CA VAL A 260 -14.99 1.34 12.77
C VAL A 260 -14.89 2.17 11.50
N VAL A 261 -13.86 1.92 10.70
CA VAL A 261 -13.70 2.57 9.40
C VAL A 261 -14.35 1.69 8.34
N ARG A 262 -15.34 2.19 7.61
CA ARG A 262 -16.01 1.46 6.53
C ARG A 262 -15.62 1.98 5.16
N PHE A 263 -15.37 1.05 4.24
CA PHE A 263 -15.09 1.32 2.84
C PHE A 263 -15.34 0.07 2.00
N SER A 264 -15.79 0.28 0.77
CA SER A 264 -16.11 -0.73 -0.23
C SER A 264 -15.00 -0.88 -1.26
N SER A 265 -14.94 -2.01 -1.97
CA SER A 265 -14.16 -2.14 -3.21
C SER A 265 -14.68 -1.25 -4.33
N ASP A 266 -15.94 -0.83 -4.24
CA ASP A 266 -16.63 -0.08 -5.29
C ASP A 266 -16.47 1.45 -5.13
N ASP A 267 -15.95 1.91 -3.98
CA ASP A 267 -15.71 3.34 -3.73
C ASP A 267 -14.56 3.89 -4.61
N PRO A 268 -14.66 5.11 -5.17
CA PRO A 268 -13.58 5.77 -5.93
C PRO A 268 -12.24 5.86 -5.16
N PRO A 269 -11.07 5.82 -5.83
CA PRO A 269 -9.76 5.85 -5.16
C PRO A 269 -9.54 7.02 -4.20
N ASP A 270 -10.22 8.14 -4.45
CA ASP A 270 -10.17 9.42 -3.75
C ASP A 270 -11.35 9.63 -2.78
N ALA A 271 -12.23 8.62 -2.60
CA ALA A 271 -13.35 8.73 -1.68
C ALA A 271 -12.86 8.93 -0.23
N PRO A 272 -13.48 9.85 0.55
CA PRO A 272 -13.10 10.13 1.93
C PRO A 272 -13.34 8.92 2.85
N LEU A 273 -12.57 8.83 3.94
CA LEU A 273 -12.76 7.81 4.96
C LEU A 273 -14.06 8.04 5.73
N ARG A 274 -14.85 6.99 5.91
CA ARG A 274 -16.07 7.04 6.74
C ARG A 274 -15.78 6.40 8.09
N TRP A 275 -15.99 7.17 9.16
CA TRP A 275 -15.79 6.75 10.54
C TRP A 275 -17.15 6.49 11.20
N GLU A 276 -17.33 5.32 11.80
CA GLU A 276 -18.49 5.01 12.65
C GLU A 276 -18.01 4.81 14.08
N ARG A 277 -18.47 5.63 15.02
CA ARG A 277 -18.14 5.46 16.44
C ARG A 277 -18.72 4.14 16.93
N GLN A 278 -17.89 3.32 17.56
CA GLN A 278 -18.32 2.09 18.18
C GLN A 278 -18.82 2.44 19.59
N GLU A 279 -20.13 2.40 19.82
CA GLU A 279 -20.71 2.62 21.15
C GLU A 279 -20.12 1.61 22.14
N GLY A 280 -19.26 2.12 23.02
CA GLY A 280 -18.66 1.36 24.10
C GLY A 280 -19.66 1.28 25.24
N ARG A 281 -19.98 0.06 25.66
CA ARG A 281 -20.70 -0.26 26.89
C ARG A 281 -20.00 0.40 28.09
N GLY A 282 -20.40 1.61 28.47
CA GLY A 282 -19.76 2.33 29.56
C GLY A 282 -20.05 3.83 29.70
N ASP A 283 -21.00 4.41 28.96
CA ASP A 283 -21.52 5.74 29.31
C ASP A 283 -22.51 5.57 30.47
N ALA A 284 -22.02 5.72 31.70
CA ALA A 284 -22.88 6.20 32.77
C ALA A 284 -23.16 7.66 32.45
N GLU A 285 -24.43 7.98 32.24
CA GLU A 285 -24.92 9.34 32.08
C GLU A 285 -24.45 10.16 33.30
N GLU A 286 -23.49 11.07 33.11
CA GLU A 286 -23.29 12.18 34.03
C GLU A 286 -24.38 13.20 33.65
N GLU A 287 -25.47 13.22 34.43
CA GLU A 287 -26.50 14.24 34.34
C GLU A 287 -25.87 15.61 34.64
N ASP A 288 -25.79 16.48 33.64
CA ASP A 288 -25.50 17.90 33.81
C ASP A 288 -26.68 18.54 34.56
N ASP A 289 -26.57 18.69 35.88
CA ASP A 289 -27.50 19.49 36.69
C ASP A 289 -27.21 20.98 36.44
N GLU A 290 -27.87 21.58 35.44
CA GLU A 290 -27.79 23.03 35.12
C GLU A 290 -28.24 23.95 36.28
N ASP A 291 -28.88 23.40 37.33
CA ASP A 291 -29.44 24.14 38.48
C ASP A 291 -28.59 24.09 39.77
N ALA A 292 -27.39 23.50 39.75
CA ALA A 292 -26.57 23.36 40.94
C ALA A 292 -26.08 24.72 41.49
N PHE A 293 -26.06 24.88 42.81
CA PHE A 293 -25.48 26.07 43.47
C PHE A 293 -24.25 25.71 44.30
N PHE A 294 -23.39 26.69 44.58
CA PHE A 294 -22.23 26.49 45.45
C PHE A 294 -22.35 27.24 46.77
N SER A 295 -21.95 26.58 47.84
CA SER A 295 -21.69 27.21 49.14
C SER A 295 -20.18 27.19 49.41
N ILE A 296 -19.65 28.29 49.92
CA ILE A 296 -18.28 28.35 50.45
C ILE A 296 -18.28 27.92 51.92
N THR A 297 -17.22 27.25 52.34
CA THR A 297 -17.05 26.83 53.74
C THR A 297 -15.59 26.91 54.14
N GLY A 298 -15.30 27.38 55.36
CA GLY A 298 -13.93 27.65 55.77
C GLY A 298 -13.74 28.11 57.21
N ASN A 299 -12.51 28.50 57.55
CA ASN A 299 -12.18 28.94 58.92
C ASN A 299 -12.86 30.26 59.34
N PHE A 300 -13.35 31.05 58.38
CA PHE A 300 -14.05 32.31 58.61
C PHE A 300 -15.51 32.14 59.06
N ASN A 301 -16.14 31.00 58.76
CA ASN A 301 -17.51 30.68 59.13
C ASN A 301 -17.63 29.37 59.95
N GLY A 302 -16.53 28.93 60.57
CA GLY A 302 -16.54 27.71 61.39
C GLY A 302 -16.74 26.40 60.60
N TRP A 303 -16.49 26.41 59.29
CA TRP A 303 -16.79 25.33 58.35
C TRP A 303 -18.28 25.03 58.19
N GLU A 304 -19.13 26.03 58.40
CA GLU A 304 -20.55 25.99 58.03
C GLU A 304 -20.73 26.28 56.53
N ASP A 305 -21.92 26.03 55.98
CA ASP A 305 -22.24 26.37 54.60
C ASP A 305 -22.63 27.85 54.47
N ASP A 306 -22.01 28.55 53.51
CA ASP A 306 -22.37 29.93 53.19
C ASP A 306 -22.62 30.05 51.68
N ARG A 307 -23.89 30.27 51.31
CA ARG A 307 -24.33 30.20 49.92
C ARG A 307 -23.76 31.36 49.10
N MET A 308 -23.12 31.02 47.99
CA MET A 308 -22.55 32.00 47.07
C MET A 308 -23.61 32.57 46.12
N ALA A 309 -23.48 33.85 45.77
CA ALA A 309 -24.34 34.49 44.79
C ALA A 309 -23.95 34.04 43.36
N PRO A 310 -24.89 33.98 42.40
CA PRO A 310 -24.54 33.77 41.00
C PRO A 310 -23.70 34.95 40.48
N GLY A 311 -22.71 34.64 39.63
CA GLY A 311 -21.84 35.61 38.95
C GLY A 311 -22.40 36.11 37.62
N ASP A 312 -21.53 36.75 36.83
CA ASP A 312 -21.89 37.37 35.55
C ASP A 312 -21.99 36.38 34.39
N VAL A 313 -21.41 35.17 34.53
CA VAL A 313 -21.46 34.11 33.52
C VAL A 313 -22.14 32.84 34.07
N PRO A 314 -22.84 32.05 33.23
CA PRO A 314 -23.45 30.79 33.65
C PRO A 314 -22.45 29.86 34.35
N GLY A 315 -22.86 29.25 35.47
CA GLY A 315 -22.02 28.36 36.28
C GLY A 315 -20.99 29.07 37.18
N GLN A 316 -20.92 30.41 37.15
CA GLN A 316 -20.09 31.19 38.07
C GLN A 316 -20.85 31.48 39.36
N HIS A 317 -20.18 31.29 40.49
CA HIS A 317 -20.64 31.69 41.81
C HIS A 317 -19.57 32.51 42.51
N VAL A 318 -19.99 33.59 43.17
CA VAL A 318 -19.12 34.61 43.72
C VAL A 318 -19.57 34.94 45.15
N THR A 319 -18.61 35.17 46.03
CA THR A 319 -18.85 35.74 47.36
C THR A 319 -17.64 36.56 47.81
N THR A 320 -17.84 37.41 48.82
CA THR A 320 -16.76 38.16 49.45
C THR A 320 -16.59 37.70 50.88
N VAL A 321 -15.37 37.34 51.25
CA VAL A 321 -15.03 36.80 52.57
C VAL A 321 -14.03 37.72 53.26
N THR A 322 -14.32 38.06 54.52
CA THR A 322 -13.38 38.78 55.37
C THR A 322 -12.32 37.83 55.94
N VAL A 323 -11.05 38.22 55.82
CA VAL A 323 -9.91 37.44 56.31
C VAL A 323 -9.94 37.37 57.85
N PRO A 324 -9.97 36.15 58.44
CA PRO A 324 -10.10 35.98 59.89
C PRO A 324 -8.81 36.33 60.64
N ALA A 325 -8.90 36.36 61.97
CA ALA A 325 -7.77 36.65 62.86
C ALA A 325 -6.58 35.73 62.58
N GLY A 326 -5.39 36.31 62.42
CA GLY A 326 -4.17 35.58 62.03
C GLY A 326 -3.83 35.62 60.53
N GLY A 327 -4.63 36.29 59.70
CA GLY A 327 -4.28 36.64 58.32
C GLY A 327 -4.20 35.47 57.34
N LEU A 328 -4.83 34.33 57.68
CA LEU A 328 -4.90 33.14 56.85
C LEU A 328 -6.37 32.77 56.64
N LEU A 329 -6.84 32.87 55.41
CA LEU A 329 -8.15 32.39 54.97
C LEU A 329 -8.02 30.97 54.43
N GLU A 330 -8.76 30.03 55.01
CA GLU A 330 -8.89 28.65 54.53
C GLU A 330 -10.30 28.40 54.04
N PHE A 331 -10.46 27.88 52.82
CA PHE A 331 -11.79 27.63 52.25
C PHE A 331 -11.82 26.45 51.27
N ARG A 332 -13.03 25.93 51.05
CA ARG A 332 -13.42 24.98 50.00
C ARG A 332 -14.90 25.19 49.66
N PHE A 333 -15.43 24.41 48.73
CA PHE A 333 -16.82 24.54 48.32
C PHE A 333 -17.63 23.27 48.56
N LEU A 334 -18.94 23.45 48.73
CA LEU A 334 -19.95 22.40 48.79
C LEU A 334 -20.89 22.60 47.60
N MET A 335 -21.06 21.57 46.78
CA MET A 335 -22.08 21.58 45.73
C MET A 335 -23.44 21.34 46.38
N ASP A 336 -24.41 22.21 46.07
CA ASP A 336 -25.75 22.27 46.66
C ASP A 336 -25.78 22.40 48.19
N GLY A 337 -24.69 22.89 48.78
CA GLY A 337 -24.53 22.94 50.24
C GLY A 337 -24.38 21.56 50.89
N ASP A 338 -24.20 20.49 50.12
CA ASP A 338 -24.13 19.12 50.63
C ASP A 338 -22.72 18.80 51.18
N PRO A 339 -22.59 18.43 52.47
CA PRO A 339 -21.31 18.03 53.06
C PRO A 339 -20.70 16.75 52.47
N GLU A 340 -21.46 15.97 51.69
CA GLU A 340 -20.95 14.81 50.94
C GLU A 340 -20.52 15.17 49.50
N ARG A 341 -20.81 16.39 49.02
CA ARG A 341 -20.43 16.86 47.68
C ARG A 341 -19.37 17.97 47.76
N ILE A 342 -18.22 17.65 48.34
CA ILE A 342 -17.14 18.61 48.57
C ILE A 342 -16.33 18.83 47.29
N VAL A 343 -15.99 20.09 47.00
CA VAL A 343 -15.06 20.50 45.95
C VAL A 343 -13.86 21.20 46.57
N CYS A 344 -12.67 20.64 46.35
CA CYS A 344 -11.43 21.06 47.03
C CYS A 344 -10.19 20.91 46.13
N PRO A 345 -9.02 21.47 46.49
CA PRO A 345 -7.80 21.24 45.73
C PRO A 345 -7.23 19.83 45.99
N GLU A 346 -6.49 19.28 45.03
CA GLU A 346 -5.73 18.03 45.19
C GLU A 346 -4.64 18.15 46.27
N VAL A 347 -4.07 19.35 46.43
CA VAL A 347 -2.98 19.62 47.37
C VAL A 347 -3.54 20.19 48.68
N PRO A 348 -3.18 19.66 49.86
CA PRO A 348 -3.55 20.25 51.14
C PRO A 348 -2.96 21.65 51.33
N GLY A 349 -3.74 22.60 51.86
CA GLY A 349 -3.28 23.97 52.10
C GLY A 349 -2.83 24.68 50.82
N CYS A 350 -3.62 24.59 49.76
CA CYS A 350 -3.22 25.00 48.42
C CYS A 350 -3.31 26.51 48.20
N SER A 351 -2.17 27.17 47.97
CA SER A 351 -2.12 28.60 47.61
C SER A 351 -2.21 28.86 46.10
N ARG A 352 -2.33 27.82 45.26
CA ARG A 352 -2.31 27.93 43.80
C ARG A 352 -3.73 27.86 43.23
N LYS A 353 -4.10 28.88 42.46
CA LYS A 353 -5.38 28.92 41.72
C LYS A 353 -5.49 27.84 40.64
N CYS A 354 -4.35 27.44 40.07
CA CYS A 354 -4.27 26.44 38.99
C CYS A 354 -4.10 24.99 39.47
N ALA A 355 -4.29 24.72 40.77
CA ALA A 355 -4.23 23.35 41.27
C ALA A 355 -5.39 22.53 40.71
N ARG A 356 -5.13 21.24 40.47
CA ARG A 356 -6.18 20.29 40.09
C ARG A 356 -7.26 20.29 41.16
N ILE A 357 -8.52 20.41 40.72
CA ILE A 357 -9.70 20.39 41.59
C ILE A 357 -10.20 18.94 41.69
N LEU A 358 -10.54 18.54 42.90
CA LEU A 358 -11.17 17.26 43.23
C LEU A 358 -12.63 17.50 43.62
N GLY A 359 -13.47 16.52 43.34
CA GLY A 359 -14.90 16.55 43.67
C GLY A 359 -15.79 17.01 42.51
N PRO A 360 -17.12 17.05 42.71
CA PRO A 360 -17.82 16.83 43.99
C PRO A 360 -17.65 15.40 44.53
N GLY A 361 -17.33 15.23 45.83
CA GLY A 361 -17.19 13.90 46.43
C GLY A 361 -17.05 13.87 47.95
N ALA A 362 -17.42 12.74 48.55
CA ALA A 362 -17.47 12.56 50.00
C ALA A 362 -16.09 12.32 50.62
N GLY A 363 -15.89 12.76 51.87
CA GLY A 363 -14.67 12.51 52.64
C GLY A 363 -13.45 13.34 52.25
N LEU A 364 -13.60 14.32 51.35
CA LEU A 364 -12.54 15.26 50.97
C LEU A 364 -12.33 16.34 52.05
N SER A 365 -11.09 16.66 52.37
CA SER A 365 -10.74 17.57 53.49
C SER A 365 -9.76 18.69 53.15
N ASN A 366 -9.23 18.72 51.93
CA ASN A 366 -8.27 19.74 51.53
C ASN A 366 -8.93 21.12 51.40
N SER A 367 -8.11 22.16 51.48
CA SER A 367 -8.54 23.56 51.42
C SER A 367 -7.58 24.40 50.58
N TRP A 368 -8.13 25.44 49.95
CA TRP A 368 -7.34 26.55 49.46
C TRP A 368 -6.95 27.47 50.60
N VAL A 369 -5.79 28.11 50.48
CA VAL A 369 -5.27 29.09 51.43
C VAL A 369 -5.00 30.42 50.74
N ALA A 370 -5.49 31.51 51.33
CA ALA A 370 -5.14 32.87 50.94
C ALA A 370 -4.59 33.62 52.17
N ARG A 371 -3.42 34.26 52.02
CA ARG A 371 -2.79 35.04 53.10
C ARG A 371 -2.92 36.53 52.79
N GLU A 372 -3.56 37.26 53.69
CA GLU A 372 -3.81 38.70 53.57
C GLU A 372 -3.87 39.35 54.96
N GLN A 373 -3.93 40.68 55.02
CA GLN A 373 -4.07 41.40 56.29
C GLN A 373 -5.43 41.09 56.93
N GLU A 374 -5.44 40.79 58.23
CA GLU A 374 -6.66 40.58 59.03
C GLU A 374 -7.68 41.71 58.80
N GLY A 375 -8.94 41.35 58.56
CA GLY A 375 -10.01 42.28 58.25
C GLY A 375 -10.06 42.77 56.80
N SER A 376 -9.14 42.34 55.93
CA SER A 376 -9.25 42.59 54.48
C SER A 376 -10.35 41.73 53.86
N GLU A 377 -10.94 42.20 52.77
CA GLU A 377 -11.92 41.45 51.99
C GLU A 377 -11.28 40.76 50.79
N ILE A 378 -11.64 39.49 50.57
CA ILE A 378 -11.24 38.70 49.42
C ILE A 378 -12.50 38.26 48.69
N GLN A 379 -12.60 38.60 47.41
CA GLN A 379 -13.61 38.03 46.52
C GLN A 379 -13.16 36.63 46.11
N VAL A 380 -14.01 35.64 46.30
CA VAL A 380 -13.79 34.23 45.94
C VAL A 380 -14.82 33.84 44.90
N GLU A 381 -14.34 33.19 43.84
CA GLU A 381 -15.15 32.76 42.71
C GLU A 381 -14.91 31.29 42.40
N VAL A 382 -15.98 30.57 42.10
CA VAL A 382 -15.94 29.23 41.53
C VAL A 382 -16.75 29.24 40.24
N LEU A 383 -16.19 28.71 39.15
CA LEU A 383 -16.86 28.55 37.86
C LEU A 383 -16.82 27.06 37.52
N CYS A 384 -17.98 26.42 37.41
CA CYS A 384 -18.12 25.04 36.96
C CYS A 384 -19.00 24.99 35.71
N LEU A 385 -18.47 24.43 34.63
CA LEU A 385 -19.17 24.30 33.34
C LEU A 385 -18.76 22.97 32.68
N GLU A 386 -19.74 22.17 32.25
CA GLU A 386 -19.53 20.86 31.61
C GLU A 386 -18.55 19.96 32.41
N GLY A 387 -18.79 19.82 33.72
CA GLY A 387 -17.96 19.00 34.62
C GLY A 387 -16.56 19.54 34.92
N LYS A 388 -16.18 20.73 34.41
CA LYS A 388 -14.88 21.36 34.69
C LYS A 388 -15.04 22.55 35.62
N CYS A 389 -14.33 22.53 36.75
CA CYS A 389 -14.33 23.63 37.71
C CYS A 389 -13.02 24.43 37.66
N SER A 390 -13.12 25.73 37.92
CA SER A 390 -12.00 26.64 38.17
C SER A 390 -12.30 27.54 39.37
N VAL A 391 -11.26 27.94 40.09
CA VAL A 391 -11.40 28.74 41.32
C VAL A 391 -10.46 29.93 41.25
N LEU A 392 -10.99 31.11 41.54
CA LEU A 392 -10.25 32.36 41.59
C LEU A 392 -10.51 33.05 42.94
N TRP A 393 -9.52 33.80 43.41
CA TRP A 393 -9.70 34.72 44.53
C TRP A 393 -8.76 35.91 44.41
N PHE A 394 -9.22 37.10 44.78
CA PHE A 394 -8.39 38.30 44.76
C PHE A 394 -8.88 39.28 45.82
N LYS A 395 -7.97 40.16 46.24
CA LYS A 395 -8.26 41.22 47.19
C LYS A 395 -9.18 42.26 46.54
N VAL A 396 -10.20 42.69 47.28
CA VAL A 396 -11.15 43.74 46.88
C VAL A 396 -10.62 45.12 47.25
#